data_AF-A0A7W1W734-F1
#
_entry.id   AF-A0A7W1W734-F1
#
_cell.length_a   1.000
_cell.length_b   1.000
_cell.length_c   1.000
_cell.angle_alpha   90.00
_cell.angle_beta   90.00
_cell.angle_gamma   90.00
#
_symmetry.space_group_name_H-M   'P 1'
#
loop_
_entity.id
_entity.type
_entity.pdbx_description
1 polymer ?
#
loop_
_entity_poly.entity_id
_entity_poly.type
_entity_poly.pdbx_seq_one_letter_code
_entity_poly.pdbx_strand_id
1 'polypeptide(L)'
;TANFRAFNSARLNSSIRIFGPNATVAQDLEPEYIAVSDDSRRAWVTLQENNAVGVLDLRTGEFTRLIGLRFKDHSLRRNGIDSSDRINSSTPGVIEILPRPVFGMY
;
A
#
# COMPACT_ATOMS: atom_id res chain seq x y z
N THR A 1 19.05 -1.41 15.14
CA THR A 1 17.61 -1.10 15.02
C THR A 1 17.20 -1.20 13.56
N ALA A 2 16.11 -1.93 13.28
CA ALA A 2 15.58 -2.04 11.92
C ALA A 2 15.17 -0.66 11.39
N ASN A 3 15.55 -0.37 10.15
CA ASN A 3 15.28 0.90 9.48
C ASN A 3 15.33 0.72 7.96
N PHE A 4 14.90 1.75 7.22
CA PHE A 4 14.80 1.71 5.77
C PHE A 4 15.92 2.49 5.04
N ARG A 5 16.98 2.93 5.72
CA ARG A 5 18.02 3.81 5.12
C ARG A 5 18.70 3.18 3.90
N ALA A 6 18.78 1.85 3.84
CA ALA A 6 19.29 1.11 2.69
C ALA A 6 18.51 1.40 1.39
N PHE A 7 17.26 1.85 1.49
CA PHE A 7 16.40 2.18 0.35
C PHE A 7 16.44 3.65 -0.09
N ASN A 8 17.16 4.54 0.62
CA ASN A 8 17.18 5.98 0.30
C ASN A 8 17.69 6.28 -1.12
N SER A 9 18.60 5.46 -1.63
CA SER A 9 19.15 5.59 -2.98
C SER A 9 18.64 4.51 -3.93
N ALA A 10 17.67 3.69 -3.50
CA ALA A 10 17.15 2.60 -4.30
C ALA A 10 16.11 3.09 -5.31
N ARG A 11 16.12 2.51 -6.51
CA ARG A 11 15.02 2.68 -7.46
C ARG A 11 13.83 1.85 -6.97
N LEU A 12 12.81 2.51 -6.46
CA LEU A 12 11.60 1.85 -5.98
C LEU A 12 10.70 1.38 -7.13
N ASN A 13 9.88 0.37 -6.85
CA ASN A 13 8.76 0.02 -7.71
C ASN A 13 7.79 1.21 -7.79
N SER A 14 7.29 1.53 -8.98
CA SER A 14 6.43 2.70 -9.21
C SER A 14 5.08 2.66 -8.48
N SER A 15 4.66 1.50 -7.96
CA SER A 15 3.47 1.41 -7.11
C SER A 15 3.71 1.72 -5.65
N ILE A 16 4.97 1.81 -5.22
CA ILE A 16 5.33 2.24 -3.86
C ILE A 16 5.23 3.76 -3.83
N ARG A 17 4.42 4.28 -2.91
CA ARG A 17 4.15 5.71 -2.78
C ARG A 17 5.09 6.32 -1.75
N ILE A 18 5.68 7.45 -2.12
CA ILE A 18 6.40 8.35 -1.22
C ILE A 18 5.63 9.67 -1.24
N PHE A 19 5.10 10.10 -0.10
CA PHE A 19 4.18 11.24 -0.02
C PHE A 19 4.80 12.50 0.56
N GLY A 20 5.75 12.34 1.48
CA GLY A 20 6.40 13.39 2.24
C GLY A 20 7.17 14.35 1.33
N PRO A 21 6.82 15.65 1.31
CA PRO A 21 7.57 16.63 0.55
C PRO A 21 9.00 16.71 1.07
N ASN A 22 9.98 16.53 0.17
CA ASN A 22 11.42 16.50 0.49
C ASN A 22 11.84 15.40 1.50
N ALA A 23 11.00 14.39 1.74
CA ALA A 23 11.36 13.26 2.60
C ALA A 23 12.29 12.30 1.85
N THR A 24 13.26 11.72 2.57
CA THR A 24 13.94 10.51 2.09
C THR A 24 12.99 9.31 2.17
N VAL A 25 13.24 8.27 1.37
CA VAL A 25 12.45 7.03 1.43
C VAL A 25 12.34 6.51 2.87
N ALA A 26 13.43 6.50 3.61
CA ALA A 26 13.44 5.99 4.98
C ALA A 26 12.71 6.87 6.00
N GLN A 27 12.47 8.13 5.69
CA GLN A 27 11.65 9.01 6.53
C GLN A 27 10.16 8.84 6.23
N ASP A 28 9.81 8.43 5.01
CA ASP A 28 8.42 8.34 4.55
C ASP A 28 7.80 6.96 4.70
N LEU A 29 8.61 5.90 4.75
CA LEU A 29 8.10 4.55 4.96
C LEU A 29 7.68 4.34 6.42
N GLU A 30 6.39 4.13 6.64
CA GLU A 30 5.79 3.99 7.97
C GLU A 30 5.25 2.57 8.23
N PRO A 31 5.87 1.78 9.14
CA PRO A 31 5.44 0.43 9.46
C PRO A 31 4.26 0.39 10.44
N GLU A 32 3.28 -0.49 10.19
CA GLU A 32 2.09 -0.62 11.07
C GLU A 32 1.91 -2.03 11.67
N TYR A 33 1.60 -3.03 10.84
CA TYR A 33 1.36 -4.41 11.27
C TYR A 33 2.46 -5.35 10.78
N ILE A 34 2.63 -6.47 11.47
CA ILE A 34 3.66 -7.46 11.20
C ILE A 34 3.11 -8.88 11.25
N ALA A 35 3.49 -9.71 10.28
CA ALA A 35 3.29 -11.15 10.30
C ALA A 35 4.66 -11.84 10.28
N VAL A 36 4.86 -12.84 11.15
CA VAL A 36 6.14 -13.54 11.32
C VAL A 36 6.03 -14.94 10.73
N SER A 37 7.08 -15.40 10.03
CA SER A 37 7.14 -16.78 9.53
C SER A 37 7.22 -17.80 10.66
N ASP A 38 6.71 -19.01 10.44
CA ASP A 38 6.71 -20.10 11.43
C ASP A 38 8.12 -20.41 11.98
N ASP A 39 9.15 -20.27 11.15
CA ASP A 39 10.55 -20.47 11.54
C ASP A 39 11.18 -19.26 12.27
N SER A 40 10.42 -18.18 12.47
CA SER A 40 10.83 -16.94 13.14
C SER A 40 12.05 -16.25 12.50
N ARG A 41 12.30 -16.50 11.21
CA ARG A 41 13.44 -15.89 10.49
C ARG A 41 13.05 -14.65 9.69
N ARG A 42 11.81 -14.56 9.25
CA ARG A 42 11.33 -13.47 8.42
C ARG A 42 10.06 -12.88 9.00
N ALA A 43 9.88 -11.60 8.73
CA ALA A 43 8.59 -10.96 8.91
C ALA A 43 8.20 -10.13 7.70
N TRP A 44 6.90 -9.96 7.53
CA TRP A 44 6.28 -9.07 6.55
C TRP A 44 5.62 -7.94 7.32
N VAL A 45 6.00 -6.71 6.99
CA VAL A 45 5.54 -5.50 7.66
C VAL A 45 4.71 -4.67 6.69
N THR A 46 3.49 -4.31 7.05
CA THR A 46 2.63 -3.46 6.22
C THR A 46 3.10 -2.02 6.26
N LEU A 47 3.09 -1.36 5.10
CA LEU A 47 3.39 0.05 4.91
C LEU A 47 2.17 0.67 4.19
N GLN A 48 1.06 0.81 4.92
CA GLN A 48 -0.26 1.04 4.32
C GLN A 48 -0.28 2.33 3.50
N GLU A 49 0.24 3.42 4.07
CA GLU A 49 0.36 4.69 3.35
C GLU A 49 1.21 4.52 2.07
N ASN A 50 2.27 3.72 2.11
CA ASN A 50 3.17 3.57 0.97
C ASN A 50 2.69 2.54 -0.07
N ASN A 51 1.51 1.93 0.07
CA ASN A 51 1.00 0.86 -0.81
C ASN A 51 1.99 -0.31 -0.96
N ALA A 52 2.62 -0.72 0.15
CA ALA A 52 3.73 -1.64 0.13
C ALA A 52 3.80 -2.58 1.35
N VAL A 53 4.60 -3.64 1.20
CA VAL A 53 5.01 -4.54 2.28
C VAL A 53 6.53 -4.63 2.33
N GLY A 54 7.11 -4.41 3.51
CA GLY A 54 8.52 -4.63 3.78
C GLY A 54 8.79 -6.07 4.22
N VAL A 55 9.86 -6.69 3.70
CA VAL A 55 10.35 -7.99 4.17
C VAL A 55 11.53 -7.75 5.11
N LEU A 56 11.37 -8.13 6.36
CA LEU A 56 12.36 -7.99 7.42
C LEU A 56 13.04 -9.34 7.69
N ASP A 57 14.36 -9.37 7.65
CA ASP A 57 15.14 -10.48 8.23
C ASP A 57 15.24 -10.25 9.74
N LEU A 58 14.67 -11.17 10.53
CA LEU A 58 14.60 -11.03 11.98
C LEU A 58 15.92 -11.37 12.68
N ARG A 59 16.86 -12.06 12.01
CA ARG A 59 18.16 -12.38 12.57
C ARG A 59 19.12 -11.20 12.47
N THR A 60 19.10 -10.50 11.33
CA THR A 60 19.95 -9.33 11.11
C THR A 60 19.27 -8.04 11.56
N GLY A 61 17.93 -8.02 11.62
CA GLY A 61 17.16 -6.82 11.88
C GLY A 61 17.14 -5.86 10.69
N GLU A 62 17.27 -6.36 9.47
CA GLU A 62 17.35 -5.55 8.25
C GLU A 62 16.17 -5.81 7.31
N PHE A 63 15.60 -4.73 6.78
CA PHE A 63 14.66 -4.86 5.67
C PHE A 63 15.41 -5.22 4.39
N THR A 64 15.12 -6.40 3.86
CA THR A 64 15.79 -6.97 2.69
C THR A 64 15.07 -6.64 1.38
N ARG A 65 13.79 -6.28 1.46
CA ARG A 65 12.96 -6.01 0.27
C ARG A 65 11.76 -5.11 0.59
N LEU A 66 11.36 -4.31 -0.40
CA LEU A 66 10.06 -3.66 -0.46
C LEU A 66 9.25 -4.26 -1.61
N ILE A 67 7.98 -4.56 -1.35
CA ILE A 67 7.04 -5.15 -2.30
C ILE A 67 5.88 -4.19 -2.48
N GLY A 68 5.78 -3.56 -3.65
CA GLY A 68 4.63 -2.72 -3.99
C GLY A 68 3.39 -3.54 -4.33
N LEU A 69 2.21 -3.09 -3.90
CA LEU A 69 0.94 -3.82 -4.03
C LEU A 69 0.19 -3.55 -5.35
N ARG A 70 0.77 -2.74 -6.25
CA ARG A 70 0.13 -2.27 -7.50
C ARG A 70 -1.14 -1.44 -7.19
N PHE A 71 -1.95 -1.19 -8.20
CA PHE A 71 -3.20 -0.46 -8.06
C PHE A 71 -4.34 -1.24 -8.70
N LYS A 72 -5.53 -1.09 -8.13
CA LYS A 72 -6.77 -1.57 -8.75
C LYS A 72 -7.28 -0.51 -9.74
N ASP A 73 -7.40 -0.88 -11.00
CA ASP A 73 -7.99 -0.02 -12.03
C ASP A 73 -9.52 -0.09 -11.95
N HIS A 74 -10.15 0.99 -11.47
CA HIS A 74 -11.61 1.08 -11.35
C HIS A 74 -12.31 1.47 -12.66
N SER A 75 -11.58 1.73 -13.75
CA SER A 75 -12.17 1.99 -15.07
C SER A 75 -12.62 0.69 -15.76
N LEU A 76 -12.19 -0.46 -15.26
CA LEU A 76 -12.60 -1.76 -15.77
C LEU A 76 -13.97 -2.16 -15.21
N ARG A 77 -14.86 -2.69 -16.06
CA ARG A 77 -16.22 -3.11 -15.68
C ARG A 77 -16.28 -4.07 -14.49
N ARG A 78 -15.28 -4.94 -14.32
CA ARG A 78 -15.21 -5.92 -13.22
C ARG A 78 -14.67 -5.34 -11.91
N ASN A 79 -14.18 -4.11 -11.95
CA ASN A 79 -13.58 -3.39 -10.82
C ASN A 79 -14.36 -2.13 -10.46
N GLY A 80 -15.60 -1.96 -10.93
CA GLY A 80 -16.41 -0.78 -10.62
C GLY A 80 -16.53 -0.52 -9.12
N ILE A 81 -16.82 0.73 -8.76
CA ILE A 81 -17.07 1.17 -7.40
C ILE A 81 -18.30 2.04 -7.36
N ASP A 82 -19.01 1.96 -6.24
CA ASP A 82 -19.95 3.01 -5.87
C ASP A 82 -19.16 4.13 -5.19
N SER A 83 -18.95 5.21 -5.92
CA SER A 83 -18.11 6.33 -5.49
C SER A 83 -18.90 7.48 -4.88
N SER A 84 -20.22 7.36 -4.73
CA SER A 84 -21.07 8.42 -4.18
C SER A 84 -21.94 7.89 -3.06
N ASP A 85 -21.98 8.62 -1.95
CA ASP A 85 -22.89 8.40 -0.83
C ASP A 85 -24.25 9.10 -1.01
N ARG A 86 -24.50 9.71 -2.18
CA ARG A 86 -25.70 10.49 -2.44
C ARG A 86 -26.91 9.58 -2.55
N ILE A 87 -27.87 9.81 -1.68
CA ILE A 87 -29.20 9.22 -1.75
C ILE A 87 -30.11 10.24 -2.41
N ASN A 88 -30.70 9.91 -3.56
CA ASN A 88 -31.78 10.71 -4.10
C ASN A 88 -33.11 10.31 -3.41
N SER A 89 -33.96 11.29 -3.11
CA SER A 89 -35.26 11.04 -2.47
C SER A 89 -36.19 10.13 -3.31
N SER A 90 -35.89 10.02 -4.61
CA SER A 90 -36.64 9.21 -5.58
C SER A 90 -36.07 7.79 -5.77
N THR A 91 -34.94 7.45 -5.17
CA THR A 91 -34.31 6.10 -5.27
C THR A 91 -33.46 5.83 -4.03
N PRO A 92 -34.09 5.59 -2.87
CA PRO A 92 -33.39 5.37 -1.62
C PRO A 92 -32.51 4.11 -1.70
N GLY A 93 -31.20 4.24 -1.50
CA GLY A 93 -30.29 3.11 -1.27
C GLY A 93 -29.91 2.29 -2.50
N VAL A 94 -29.90 2.87 -3.70
CA VAL A 94 -29.34 2.17 -4.88
C VAL A 94 -27.83 2.09 -4.76
N ILE A 95 -27.29 0.87 -4.89
CA ILE A 95 -25.84 0.63 -5.01
C ILE A 95 -25.47 0.76 -6.49
N GLU A 96 -24.63 1.75 -6.83
CA GLU A 96 -24.20 2.05 -8.20
C GLU A 96 -22.74 1.63 -8.44
N ILE A 97 -22.48 0.32 -8.54
CA ILE A 97 -21.14 -0.20 -8.87
C ILE A 97 -20.85 0.01 -10.35
N LEU A 98 -20.17 1.11 -10.68
CA LEU A 98 -19.84 1.47 -12.06
C LEU A 98 -18.33 1.71 -12.24
N PRO A 99 -17.84 1.59 -13.48
CA PRO A 99 -16.50 2.06 -13.83
C PRO A 99 -16.28 3.53 -13.48
N ARG A 100 -15.17 3.84 -12.83
CA ARG A 100 -14.73 5.21 -12.53
C ARG A 100 -13.28 5.37 -12.98
N PRO A 101 -12.87 6.51 -13.58
CA PRO A 101 -11.53 6.70 -14.12
C PRO A 101 -10.51 7.02 -13.01
N VAL A 102 -10.39 6.13 -12.02
CA VAL A 102 -9.53 6.27 -10.85
C VAL A 102 -8.83 4.95 -10.53
N PHE A 103 -7.70 5.04 -9.82
CA PHE A 103 -6.97 3.89 -9.30
C PHE A 103 -7.13 3.80 -7.78
N GLY A 104 -7.38 2.59 -7.26
CA GLY A 104 -7.42 2.30 -5.83
C GLY A 104 -6.10 1.70 -5.35
N MET A 105 -5.69 2.06 -4.13
CA MET A 105 -4.60 1.42 -3.38
C MET A 105 -5.12 0.26 -2.54
N TYR A 106 -4.20 -0.61 -2.11
CA TYR A 106 -4.48 -1.78 -1.27
C TYR A 106 -4.00 -1.59 0.17
#